data_AF-A0A946BVR6-F1
#
_entry.id   AF-A0A946BVR6-F1
#
_cell.length_a   1.000
_cell.length_b   1.000
_cell.length_c   1.000
_cell.angle_alpha   90.00
_cell.angle_beta   90.00
_cell.angle_gamma   90.00
#
_symmetry.space_group_name_H-M   'P 1'
#
loop_
_entity.id
_entity.type
_entity.pdbx_description
1 polymer ?
#
loop_
_entity_poly.entity_id
_entity_poly.type
_entity_poly.pdbx_seq_one_letter_code
_entity_poly.pdbx_strand_id
1 'polypeptide(L)'
;DGGTRCASITGAFMATVLALKKLKKDKLLEEWPVKDYVAAISVGIVNGKKLLDLDYSEDSNADVDLNIVKTGSGGYVELQGTAEQEPFDDKQLDGLLKIADKGIKELITLQKKTVG
;
A
#
# COMPACT_ATOMS: atom_id res chain seq x y z
N ASP A 1 4.43 -1.01 14.91
CA ASP A 1 4.95 -2.35 14.53
C ASP A 1 3.82 -3.21 13.96
N GLY A 2 3.14 -2.72 12.92
CA GLY A 2 2.02 -3.40 12.24
C GLY A 2 2.19 -3.23 10.73
N GLY A 3 1.27 -3.76 9.91
CA GLY A 3 1.31 -3.54 8.47
C GLY A 3 2.50 -4.15 7.73
N THR A 4 3.13 -5.19 8.29
CA THR A 4 4.34 -5.83 7.72
C THR A 4 4.15 -6.28 6.27
N ARG A 5 2.95 -6.73 5.90
CA ARG A 5 2.57 -7.09 4.53
C ARG A 5 2.66 -5.90 3.58
N CYS A 6 2.04 -4.78 3.93
CA CYS A 6 2.02 -3.56 3.13
C CYS A 6 3.41 -2.93 3.02
N ALA A 7 4.15 -2.88 4.13
CA ALA A 7 5.54 -2.46 4.15
C ALA A 7 6.41 -3.34 3.23
N SER A 8 6.23 -4.66 3.29
CA SER A 8 6.96 -5.61 2.45
C SER A 8 6.69 -5.43 0.97
N ILE A 9 5.42 -5.22 0.56
CA ILE A 9 5.07 -4.96 -0.85
C ILE A 9 5.74 -3.67 -1.34
N THR A 10 5.64 -2.60 -0.55
CA THR A 10 6.23 -1.28 -0.89
C THR A 10 7.75 -1.34 -1.00
N GLY A 11 8.41 -2.03 -0.06
CA GLY A 11 9.86 -2.23 -0.07
C GLY A 11 10.34 -3.18 -1.17
N ALA A 12 9.60 -4.26 -1.43
CA ALA A 12 9.90 -5.22 -2.49
C ALA A 12 9.90 -4.54 -3.86
N PHE A 13 8.91 -3.68 -4.15
CA PHE A 13 8.90 -2.89 -5.38
C PHE A 13 10.19 -2.08 -5.55
N MET A 14 10.62 -1.36 -4.50
CA MET A 14 11.86 -0.57 -4.55
C MET A 14 13.10 -1.44 -4.78
N ALA A 15 13.19 -2.57 -4.08
CA ALA A 15 14.30 -3.52 -4.24
C ALA A 15 14.35 -4.09 -5.67
N THR A 16 13.19 -4.45 -6.24
CA THR A 16 13.09 -4.92 -7.63
C THR A 16 13.53 -3.84 -8.62
N VAL A 17 13.08 -2.59 -8.45
CA VAL A 17 13.51 -1.47 -9.32
C VAL A 17 15.02 -1.27 -9.26
N LEU A 18 15.63 -1.29 -8.07
CA LEU A 18 17.08 -1.17 -7.91
C LEU A 18 17.84 -2.31 -8.58
N ALA A 19 17.37 -3.55 -8.44
CA ALA A 19 17.95 -4.71 -9.11
C ALA A 19 17.86 -4.59 -10.63
N LEU A 20 16.70 -4.19 -11.17
CA LEU A 20 16.52 -3.96 -12.61
C LEU A 20 17.39 -2.83 -13.14
N LYS A 21 17.56 -1.73 -12.37
CA LYS A 21 18.49 -0.65 -12.73
C LYS A 21 19.94 -1.16 -12.85
N LYS A 22 20.37 -2.06 -11.95
CA LYS A 22 21.68 -2.72 -12.05
C LYS A 22 21.79 -3.56 -13.31
N LEU A 23 20.81 -4.43 -13.59
CA LEU A 23 20.80 -5.25 -14.81
C LEU A 23 20.81 -4.40 -16.09
N LYS A 24 20.09 -3.27 -16.09
CA LYS A 24 20.10 -2.31 -17.22
C LYS A 24 21.47 -1.67 -17.41
N LYS A 25 22.13 -1.26 -16.31
CA LYS A 25 23.48 -0.71 -16.33
C LYS A 25 24.50 -1.72 -16.86
N ASP A 26 24.36 -2.98 -16.46
CA ASP A 26 25.22 -4.10 -16.87
C ASP A 26 24.90 -4.60 -18.29
N LYS A 27 23.94 -3.97 -18.99
CA LYS A 27 23.45 -4.34 -20.34
C LYS A 27 22.88 -5.76 -20.43
N LEU A 28 22.44 -6.31 -19.30
CA LEU A 28 21.76 -7.61 -19.20
C LEU A 28 20.24 -7.49 -19.36
N LEU A 29 19.73 -6.27 -19.43
CA LEU A 29 18.31 -5.97 -19.62
C LEU A 29 18.11 -5.09 -20.85
N GLU A 30 17.52 -5.66 -21.89
CA GLU A 30 17.26 -4.96 -23.17
C GLU A 30 16.17 -3.92 -23.03
N GLU A 31 15.03 -4.28 -22.45
CA GLU A 31 13.86 -3.40 -22.30
C GLU A 31 13.50 -3.21 -20.83
N TRP A 32 12.93 -2.05 -20.50
CA TRP A 32 12.51 -1.76 -19.13
C TRP A 32 11.13 -2.39 -18.84
N PRO A 33 11.01 -3.33 -17.88
CA PRO A 33 9.79 -4.11 -17.70
C PRO A 33 8.78 -3.47 -16.73
N VAL A 34 9.17 -2.45 -15.96
CA VAL A 34 8.29 -1.85 -14.94
C VAL A 34 7.31 -0.89 -15.62
N LYS A 35 6.01 -1.24 -15.55
CA LYS A 35 4.93 -0.49 -16.20
C LYS A 35 4.43 0.69 -15.37
N ASP A 36 4.42 0.55 -14.05
CA ASP A 36 3.98 1.58 -13.11
C ASP A 36 4.59 1.33 -11.72
N TYR A 37 4.50 2.31 -10.83
CA TYR A 37 4.82 2.17 -9.41
C TYR A 37 3.78 1.32 -8.70
N VAL A 38 4.15 0.68 -7.59
CA VAL A 38 3.24 -0.07 -6.73
C VAL A 38 3.57 0.25 -5.26
N ALA A 39 2.54 0.55 -4.48
CA ALA A 39 2.64 0.69 -3.04
C ALA A 39 1.39 0.13 -2.36
N ALA A 40 1.54 -0.23 -1.09
CA ALA A 40 0.50 -0.82 -0.28
C ALA A 40 0.41 -0.13 1.07
N ILE A 41 -0.80 -0.04 1.62
CA ILE A 41 -1.06 0.55 2.94
C ILE A 41 -2.19 -0.20 3.65
N SER A 42 -2.13 -0.28 4.98
CA SER A 42 -3.26 -0.70 5.81
C SER A 42 -4.09 0.50 6.24
N VAL A 43 -5.40 0.31 6.38
CA VAL A 43 -6.33 1.28 6.96
C VAL A 43 -7.37 0.54 7.79
N GLY A 44 -7.98 1.19 8.77
CA GLY A 44 -9.02 0.54 9.55
C GLY A 44 -9.88 1.48 10.36
N ILE A 45 -10.86 0.91 11.05
CA ILE A 45 -11.73 1.61 12.00
C ILE A 45 -11.42 1.09 13.40
N VAL A 46 -10.96 1.97 14.27
CA VAL A 46 -10.66 1.64 15.67
C VAL A 46 -11.45 2.60 16.56
N ASN A 47 -12.32 2.09 17.42
CA ASN A 47 -13.19 2.89 18.28
C ASN A 47 -13.99 3.95 17.48
N GLY A 48 -14.51 3.57 16.32
CA GLY A 48 -15.25 4.44 15.40
C GLY A 48 -14.42 5.47 14.63
N LYS A 49 -13.08 5.48 14.78
CA LYS A 49 -12.18 6.40 14.06
C LYS A 49 -11.49 5.69 12.90
N LYS A 50 -11.46 6.34 11.74
CA LYS A 50 -10.71 5.86 10.57
C LYS A 50 -9.23 6.20 10.73
N LEU A 51 -8.37 5.18 10.69
CA LEU A 51 -6.93 5.29 10.87
C LEU A 51 -6.19 4.78 9.63
N LEU A 52 -5.01 5.34 9.39
CA LEU A 52 -4.09 5.02 8.30
C LEU A 52 -2.82 4.42 8.91
N ASP A 53 -2.29 3.37 8.27
CA ASP A 53 -1.04 2.71 8.66
C ASP A 53 -1.07 2.15 10.09
N LEU A 54 -2.02 1.23 10.32
CA LEU A 54 -2.27 0.66 11.64
C LEU A 54 -1.00 -0.01 12.20
N ASP A 55 -0.66 0.34 13.44
CA ASP A 55 0.29 -0.46 14.21
C ASP A 55 -0.35 -1.76 14.75
N TYR A 56 0.44 -2.67 15.33
CA TYR A 56 -0.07 -3.94 15.85
C TYR A 56 -1.20 -3.78 16.86
N SER A 57 -1.10 -2.80 17.76
CA SER A 57 -2.10 -2.60 18.79
C SER A 57 -3.40 -2.08 18.18
N GLU A 58 -3.31 -1.18 17.20
CA GLU A 58 -4.46 -0.66 16.46
C GLU A 58 -5.12 -1.75 15.61
N ASP A 59 -4.33 -2.55 14.90
CA ASP A 59 -4.78 -3.68 14.07
C ASP A 59 -5.50 -4.74 14.92
N SER A 60 -4.92 -5.10 16.08
CA SER A 60 -5.52 -6.08 16.99
C SER A 60 -6.86 -5.65 17.62
N ASN A 61 -7.16 -4.35 17.61
CA ASN A 61 -8.37 -3.77 18.20
C ASN A 61 -9.28 -3.13 17.14
N ALA A 62 -9.01 -3.34 15.85
CA ALA A 62 -9.80 -2.76 14.78
C ALA A 62 -11.15 -3.47 14.64
N ASP A 63 -12.22 -2.70 14.47
CA ASP A 63 -13.55 -3.20 14.11
C ASP A 63 -13.56 -3.64 12.64
N VAL A 64 -12.75 -2.95 11.82
CA VAL A 64 -12.60 -3.14 10.38
C VAL A 64 -11.14 -2.91 10.01
N ASP A 65 -10.53 -3.84 9.29
CA ASP A 65 -9.20 -3.71 8.72
C ASP A 65 -9.23 -3.89 7.20
N LEU A 66 -8.47 -3.07 6.49
CA LEU A 66 -8.25 -3.20 5.06
C LEU A 66 -6.76 -3.13 4.73
N ASN A 67 -6.34 -4.00 3.81
CA ASN A 67 -5.05 -3.91 3.14
C ASN A 67 -5.29 -3.57 1.67
N ILE A 68 -4.63 -2.51 1.20
CA ILE A 68 -4.89 -1.96 -0.14
C ILE A 68 -3.56 -1.80 -0.88
N VAL A 69 -3.51 -2.35 -2.10
CA VAL A 69 -2.37 -2.24 -3.01
C VAL A 69 -2.82 -1.50 -4.27
N LYS A 70 -2.16 -0.39 -4.60
CA LYS A 70 -2.47 0.40 -5.80
C LYS A 70 -1.24 0.70 -6.63
N THR A 71 -1.50 0.95 -7.91
CA THR A 71 -0.52 1.42 -8.87
C THR A 71 -0.26 2.93 -8.73
N GLY A 72 0.83 3.42 -9.33
CA GLY A 72 1.18 4.83 -9.42
C GLY A 72 0.12 5.70 -10.10
N SER A 73 -0.58 5.14 -11.08
CA SER A 73 -1.73 5.73 -11.78
C SER A 73 -3.05 5.68 -10.99
N GLY A 74 -3.07 5.03 -9.83
CA GLY A 74 -4.24 4.93 -8.95
C GLY A 74 -5.15 3.74 -9.24
N GLY A 75 -4.72 2.78 -10.07
CA GLY A 75 -5.44 1.52 -10.27
C GLY A 75 -5.31 0.59 -9.07
N TYR A 76 -6.35 -0.20 -8.78
CA TYR A 76 -6.29 -1.22 -7.73
C TYR A 76 -5.59 -2.47 -8.26
N VAL A 77 -4.61 -2.95 -7.51
CA VAL A 77 -3.99 -4.26 -7.71
C VAL A 77 -4.64 -5.27 -6.77
N GLU A 78 -4.89 -4.87 -5.53
CA GLU A 78 -5.53 -5.68 -4.50
C GLU A 78 -6.31 -4.77 -3.55
N LEU A 79 -7.49 -5.23 -3.15
CA LEU A 79 -8.28 -4.64 -2.07
C LEU A 79 -8.80 -5.83 -1.25
N GLN A 80 -8.28 -5.97 -0.03
CA GLN A 80 -8.76 -6.94 0.94
C GLN A 80 -9.27 -6.18 2.15
N GLY A 81 -10.46 -6.52 2.64
CA GLY A 81 -11.02 -5.97 3.86
C GLY A 81 -11.78 -7.01 4.65
N THR A 82 -11.67 -6.93 5.97
CA THR A 82 -12.39 -7.78 6.91
C THR A 82 -13.13 -6.90 7.91
N ALA A 83 -14.35 -7.30 8.25
CA ALA A 83 -15.06 -6.79 9.42
C ALA A 83 -14.85 -7.81 10.53
N GLU A 84 -14.12 -7.43 11.58
CA GLU A 84 -13.80 -8.33 12.71
C GLU A 84 -14.98 -8.41 13.69
N GLN A 85 -15.84 -7.39 13.71
CA GLN A 85 -17.05 -7.36 14.55
C GLN A 85 -18.31 -7.11 13.72
N GLU A 86 -18.65 -5.83 13.50
CA GLU A 86 -19.86 -5.44 12.77
C GLU A 86 -19.54 -5.18 11.29
N PRO A 87 -20.39 -5.61 10.35
CA PRO A 87 -20.24 -5.27 8.94
C PRO A 87 -20.16 -3.76 8.73
N PHE A 88 -19.25 -3.32 7.86
CA PHE A 88 -19.13 -1.91 7.48
C PHE A 88 -19.99 -1.56 6.27
N ASP A 89 -20.46 -0.31 6.22
CA ASP A 89 -21.24 0.22 5.12
C ASP A 89 -20.37 0.89 4.02
N ASP A 90 -21.01 1.25 2.90
CA ASP A 90 -20.35 1.90 1.77
C ASP A 90 -19.68 3.23 2.18
N LYS A 91 -20.26 3.98 3.13
CA LYS A 91 -19.69 5.26 3.58
C LYS A 91 -18.43 5.06 4.41
N GLN A 92 -18.38 4.00 5.20
CA GLN A 92 -17.21 3.59 5.94
C GLN A 92 -16.10 3.18 4.97
N LEU A 93 -16.41 2.29 4.02
CA LEU A 93 -15.48 1.85 2.98
C LEU A 93 -14.93 3.05 2.18
N ASP A 94 -15.79 3.93 1.68
CA ASP A 94 -15.38 5.13 0.93
C ASP A 94 -14.42 6.02 1.72
N GLY A 95 -14.67 6.17 3.03
CA GLY A 95 -13.80 6.94 3.89
C GLY A 95 -12.42 6.30 4.07
N LEU A 96 -12.36 4.97 4.22
CA LEU A 96 -11.12 4.21 4.32
C LEU A 96 -10.33 4.27 3.00
N LEU A 97 -11.01 4.12 1.86
CA LEU A 97 -10.39 4.21 0.54
C LEU A 97 -9.77 5.60 0.29
N LYS A 98 -10.43 6.68 0.74
CA LYS A 98 -9.89 8.05 0.62
C LYS A 98 -8.61 8.26 1.42
N ILE A 99 -8.54 7.75 2.65
CA ILE A 99 -7.31 7.89 3.45
C ILE A 99 -6.20 6.98 2.93
N ALA A 100 -6.52 5.79 2.43
CA ALA A 100 -5.56 4.90 1.78
C ALA A 100 -4.96 5.53 0.52
N ASP A 101 -5.79 6.16 -0.31
CA ASP A 101 -5.35 6.87 -1.52
C ASP A 101 -4.35 7.98 -1.23
N LYS A 102 -4.54 8.71 -0.12
CA LYS A 102 -3.58 9.71 0.33
C LYS A 102 -2.26 9.06 0.72
N GLY A 103 -2.30 8.04 1.59
CA GLY A 103 -1.09 7.34 2.05
C GLY A 103 -0.29 6.71 0.91
N ILE A 104 -0.98 6.04 -0.02
CA ILE A 104 -0.33 5.41 -1.18
C ILE A 104 0.33 6.47 -2.08
N LYS A 105 -0.31 7.62 -2.32
CA LYS A 105 0.31 8.72 -3.09
C LYS A 105 1.58 9.25 -2.43
N GLU A 106 1.58 9.35 -1.10
CA GLU A 106 2.77 9.76 -0.33
C GLU A 106 3.89 8.73 -0.46
N LEU A 107 3.59 7.43 -0.31
CA LEU A 107 4.56 6.34 -0.49
C LEU A 107 5.15 6.32 -1.90
N ILE A 108 4.32 6.41 -2.95
CA ILE A 108 4.79 6.45 -4.35
C ILE A 108 5.67 7.69 -4.59
N THR A 109 5.32 8.83 -3.98
CA THR A 109 6.14 10.04 -4.07
C THR A 109 7.52 9.83 -3.46
N LEU A 110 7.60 9.14 -2.31
CA LEU A 110 8.87 8.77 -1.69
C LEU A 110 9.64 7.75 -2.53
N GLN A 111 8.98 6.72 -3.08
CA GLN A 111 9.61 5.76 -3.99
C GLN A 111 10.23 6.47 -5.20
N LYS A 112 9.48 7.37 -5.86
CA LYS A 112 9.99 8.17 -7.00
C LYS A 112 11.20 9.00 -6.65
N LYS A 113 11.27 9.59 -5.45
CA LYS A 113 12.44 10.36 -5.00
C LYS A 113 13.65 9.48 -4.73
N THR A 114 13.44 8.23 -4.30
CA THR A 114 14.53 7.34 -3.86
C THR A 114 15.06 6.45 -4.98
N VAL A 115 14.16 5.87 -5.80
CA VAL A 115 14.51 4.91 -6.85
C VAL A 115 14.06 5.35 -8.25
N GLY A 116 13.49 6.55 -8.40
CA GLY A 116 13.22 7.18 -9.71
C GLY A 116 14.49 7.36 -10.52
#